data_AF-A0A7V9SXX3-F1
#
_entry.id   AF-A0A7V9SXX3-F1
#
_cell.length_a   1.000
_cell.length_b   1.000
_cell.length_c   1.000
_cell.angle_alpha   90.00
_cell.angle_beta   90.00
_cell.angle_gamma   90.00
#
_symmetry.space_group_name_H-M   'P 1'
#
loop_
_entity.id
_entity.type
_entity.pdbx_description
1 polymer ?
#
loop_
_entity_poly.entity_id
_entity_poly.type
_entity_poly.pdbx_seq_one_letter_code
_entity_poly.pdbx_strand_id
1 'polypeptide(L)'
;NGPVGGMEYPMICFNGPRPQADGTYSAQTKYGLISVVIHEVGHNYYPMIVNSDERQWTWMDEGLNTFLQYLAEQEWEKNYPSRRGEPANIADYMSSEEQVPIMTNSESLLQFGNNGYAKPATALNILRETVLGRENFDFAFKQYAQRWKFKRPMPADFFRTMEDASGVDLDWFWRGWFYTTDHTDISIENVRLFQLSSQNPDVEKELQRKQAAAAPLTLSRQRNENIPKRIDKYPSLKDFYNDYDRFKVTDAERSEYQTFVAGLSENEKQILNAGYNFYFVDLKNLGGLVMPVIFRVEYVDGTTEEIRIPAEIWRYNNFDVSKMIVTKKEVKAFVLDPRLETADTDLANNFFPRRTVPTRFELYKNAQQQQQQQRRRPQ
;
A
#
# COMPACT_ATOMS: atom_id res chain seq x y z
N ASN A 1 -1.54 -28.13 31.34
CA ASN A 1 -2.02 -26.77 31.02
C ASN A 1 -3.49 -26.70 31.32
N GLY A 2 -4.00 -25.54 31.74
CA GLY A 2 -5.42 -25.26 31.59
C GLY A 2 -5.81 -25.24 30.11
N PRO A 3 -7.11 -25.18 29.78
CA PRO A 3 -7.57 -25.16 28.39
C PRO A 3 -7.19 -23.89 27.61
N VAL A 4 -6.73 -22.84 28.30
CA VAL A 4 -6.36 -21.53 27.73
C VAL A 4 -4.84 -21.38 27.63
N GLY A 5 -4.35 -20.74 26.55
CA GLY A 5 -2.92 -20.56 26.26
C GLY A 5 -2.19 -19.59 27.20
N GLY A 6 -2.92 -18.61 27.74
CA GLY A 6 -2.52 -17.62 28.74
C GLY A 6 -3.75 -17.12 29.51
N MET A 7 -3.58 -16.50 30.68
CA MET A 7 -4.67 -15.84 31.43
C MET A 7 -4.10 -14.86 32.47
N GLU A 8 -4.69 -13.68 32.55
CA GLU A 8 -4.15 -12.44 33.11
C GLU A 8 -4.75 -12.03 34.48
N TYR A 9 -5.15 -12.97 35.34
CA TYR A 9 -5.75 -12.60 36.63
C TYR A 9 -4.91 -11.56 37.40
N PRO A 10 -5.55 -10.60 38.12
CA PRO A 10 -4.82 -9.60 38.88
C PRO A 10 -3.75 -10.22 39.79
N MET A 11 -2.50 -9.82 39.58
CA MET A 11 -1.30 -10.29 40.30
C MET A 11 -0.87 -11.75 40.05
N ILE A 12 -1.57 -12.52 39.20
CA ILE A 12 -1.22 -13.92 38.90
C ILE A 12 -1.52 -14.23 37.43
N CYS A 13 -0.48 -14.48 36.63
CA CYS A 13 -0.65 -14.87 35.22
C CYS A 13 -0.34 -16.35 35.00
N PHE A 14 -1.20 -17.05 34.26
CA PHE A 14 -0.94 -18.40 33.78
C PHE A 14 -0.35 -18.35 32.38
N ASN A 15 0.79 -18.99 32.15
CA ASN A 15 1.49 -18.95 30.87
C ASN A 15 1.82 -20.35 30.37
N GLY A 16 1.51 -20.63 29.10
CA GLY A 16 2.02 -21.78 28.36
C GLY A 16 2.75 -21.33 27.09
N PRO A 17 3.48 -22.23 26.39
CA PRO A 17 3.78 -23.64 26.72
C PRO A 17 5.03 -23.82 27.62
N ARG A 18 5.18 -25.01 28.23
CA ARG A 18 6.40 -25.39 28.99
C ARG A 18 7.42 -26.13 28.12
N PRO A 19 8.72 -26.08 28.45
CA PRO A 19 9.71 -27.00 27.88
C PRO A 19 9.34 -28.47 28.10
N GLN A 20 9.96 -29.36 27.33
CA GLN A 20 9.87 -30.80 27.54
C GLN A 20 10.50 -31.20 28.89
N ALA A 21 10.19 -32.41 29.37
CA ALA A 21 10.69 -32.90 30.66
C ALA A 21 12.23 -32.94 30.74
N ASP A 22 12.92 -33.09 29.60
CA ASP A 22 14.39 -33.09 29.50
C ASP A 22 14.99 -31.67 29.36
N GLY A 23 14.17 -30.63 29.49
CA GLY A 23 14.58 -29.23 29.35
C GLY A 23 14.70 -28.74 27.91
N THR A 24 14.45 -29.57 26.90
CA THR A 24 14.50 -29.14 25.50
C THR A 24 13.21 -28.43 25.05
N TYR A 25 13.32 -27.58 24.03
CA TYR A 25 12.19 -26.84 23.47
C TYR A 25 12.44 -26.53 21.99
N SER A 26 11.37 -26.38 21.21
CA SER A 26 11.44 -25.92 19.82
C SER A 26 11.47 -24.39 19.75
N ALA A 27 11.83 -23.83 18.60
CA ALA A 27 11.72 -22.38 18.37
C ALA A 27 10.27 -21.89 18.59
N GLN A 28 9.28 -22.66 18.12
CA GLN A 28 7.87 -22.35 18.34
C GLN A 28 7.51 -22.30 19.83
N THR A 29 8.06 -23.21 20.66
CA THR A 29 7.87 -23.19 22.12
C THR A 29 8.56 -21.98 22.75
N LYS A 30 9.80 -21.65 22.34
CA LYS A 30 10.53 -20.46 22.83
C LYS A 30 9.72 -19.19 22.59
N TYR A 31 9.43 -18.88 21.32
CA TYR A 31 8.75 -17.64 20.95
C TYR A 31 7.31 -17.63 21.40
N GLY A 32 6.61 -18.77 21.37
CA GLY A 32 5.25 -18.87 21.91
C GLY A 32 5.19 -18.50 23.40
N LEU A 33 6.13 -19.02 24.21
CA LEU A 33 6.15 -18.70 25.64
C LEU A 33 6.54 -17.25 25.90
N ILE A 34 7.57 -16.73 25.23
CA ILE A 34 7.99 -15.32 25.39
C ILE A 34 6.84 -14.38 25.02
N SER A 35 6.20 -14.59 23.88
CA SER A 35 5.06 -13.79 23.41
C SER A 35 3.89 -13.81 24.40
N VAL A 36 3.51 -14.99 24.91
CA VAL A 36 2.43 -15.10 25.90
C VAL A 36 2.82 -14.37 27.18
N VAL A 37 4.04 -14.54 27.70
CA VAL A 37 4.49 -13.82 28.90
C VAL A 37 4.45 -12.30 28.69
N ILE A 38 4.90 -11.79 27.55
CA ILE A 38 4.81 -10.36 27.22
C ILE A 38 3.35 -9.91 27.21
N HIS A 39 2.45 -10.68 26.58
CA HIS A 39 1.02 -10.39 26.50
C HIS A 39 0.38 -10.33 27.90
N GLU A 40 0.55 -11.36 28.72
CA GLU A 40 -0.04 -11.42 30.06
C GLU A 40 0.51 -10.31 30.98
N VAL A 41 1.79 -9.95 30.83
CA VAL A 41 2.38 -8.83 31.57
C VAL A 41 1.83 -7.50 31.08
N GLY A 42 1.59 -7.35 29.77
CA GLY A 42 0.97 -6.16 29.18
C GLY A 42 -0.43 -5.88 29.73
N HIS A 43 -1.16 -6.92 30.11
CA HIS A 43 -2.48 -6.76 30.72
C HIS A 43 -2.48 -6.00 32.05
N ASN A 44 -1.33 -5.91 32.75
CA ASN A 44 -1.19 -5.00 33.90
C ASN A 44 -1.54 -3.55 33.55
N TYR A 45 -1.41 -3.14 32.28
CA TYR A 45 -1.84 -1.84 31.80
C TYR A 45 -3.29 -1.89 31.28
N TYR A 46 -3.58 -2.80 30.34
CA TYR A 46 -4.88 -2.92 29.69
C TYR A 46 -5.46 -4.33 29.87
N PRO A 47 -6.50 -4.56 30.68
CA PRO A 47 -7.38 -3.57 31.28
C PRO A 47 -7.01 -3.14 32.72
N MET A 48 -5.96 -3.69 33.35
CA MET A 48 -5.87 -3.59 34.83
C MET A 48 -5.64 -2.17 35.36
N ILE A 49 -4.90 -1.31 34.65
CA ILE A 49 -4.77 0.11 35.00
C ILE A 49 -5.79 0.96 34.23
N VAL A 50 -5.99 0.70 32.94
CA VAL A 50 -6.98 1.38 32.11
C VAL A 50 -8.09 0.39 31.79
N ASN A 51 -9.19 0.46 32.53
CA ASN A 51 -10.24 -0.56 32.52
C ASN A 51 -11.11 -0.45 31.26
N SER A 52 -11.70 -1.55 30.82
CA SER A 52 -12.61 -1.63 29.67
C SER A 52 -13.74 -2.61 29.94
N ASP A 53 -14.78 -2.58 29.10
CA ASP A 53 -15.85 -3.57 29.13
C ASP A 53 -15.55 -4.68 28.13
N GLU A 54 -14.72 -5.66 28.52
CA GLU A 54 -14.29 -6.76 27.65
C GLU A 54 -15.47 -7.51 27.01
N ARG A 55 -16.60 -7.63 27.72
CA ARG A 55 -17.81 -8.34 27.22
C ARG A 55 -18.53 -7.59 26.11
N GLN A 56 -18.25 -6.30 25.97
CA GLN A 56 -18.76 -5.47 24.88
C GLN A 56 -17.68 -5.18 23.84
N TRP A 57 -16.46 -4.91 24.28
CA TRP A 57 -15.37 -4.35 23.49
C TRP A 57 -14.07 -5.13 23.70
N THR A 58 -14.06 -6.44 23.43
CA THR A 58 -12.87 -7.31 23.63
C THR A 58 -11.59 -6.72 23.04
N TRP A 59 -11.66 -6.02 21.90
CA TRP A 59 -10.48 -5.42 21.28
C TRP A 59 -9.79 -4.34 22.15
N MET A 60 -10.51 -3.70 23.07
CA MET A 60 -9.89 -2.72 23.97
C MET A 60 -8.95 -3.40 24.97
N ASP A 61 -9.28 -4.61 25.39
CA ASP A 61 -8.45 -5.43 26.25
C ASP A 61 -7.36 -6.08 25.38
N GLU A 62 -7.78 -6.85 24.39
CA GLU A 62 -6.91 -7.77 23.66
C GLU A 62 -6.15 -7.12 22.52
N GLY A 63 -6.77 -6.19 21.81
CA GLY A 63 -6.17 -5.49 20.67
C GLY A 63 -5.16 -4.43 21.10
N LEU A 64 -5.50 -3.60 22.10
CA LEU A 64 -4.55 -2.63 22.68
C LEU A 64 -3.34 -3.35 23.28
N ASN A 65 -3.58 -4.45 24.01
CA ASN A 65 -2.50 -5.24 24.59
C ASN A 65 -1.66 -5.94 23.52
N THR A 66 -2.28 -6.51 22.48
CA THR A 66 -1.55 -7.12 21.34
C THR A 66 -0.68 -6.11 20.60
N PHE A 67 -1.12 -4.85 20.47
CA PHE A 67 -0.30 -3.79 19.91
C PHE A 67 0.96 -3.53 20.75
N LEU A 68 0.83 -3.42 22.08
CA LEU A 68 1.98 -3.23 22.97
C LEU A 68 2.89 -4.47 22.99
N GLN A 69 2.30 -5.66 22.97
CA GLN A 69 3.03 -6.92 22.83
C GLN A 69 3.89 -6.89 21.57
N TYR A 70 3.33 -6.49 20.43
CA TYR A 70 4.07 -6.40 19.16
C TYR A 70 5.28 -5.47 19.30
N LEU A 71 5.11 -4.27 19.87
CA LEU A 71 6.23 -3.35 20.09
C LEU A 71 7.32 -3.95 21.00
N ALA A 72 6.92 -4.57 22.11
CA ALA A 72 7.85 -5.21 23.05
C ALA A 72 8.59 -6.41 22.42
N GLU A 73 7.92 -7.19 21.58
CA GLU A 73 8.53 -8.28 20.82
C GLU A 73 9.60 -7.76 19.83
N GLN A 74 9.30 -6.66 19.13
CA GLN A 74 10.25 -6.03 18.20
C GLN A 74 11.46 -5.40 18.91
N GLU A 75 11.32 -4.99 20.16
CA GLU A 75 12.42 -4.52 21.01
C GLU A 75 13.22 -5.67 21.66
N TRP A 76 12.63 -6.87 21.76
CA TRP A 76 13.22 -8.01 22.47
C TRP A 76 14.47 -8.58 21.78
N GLU A 77 14.38 -8.86 20.49
CA GLU A 77 15.52 -9.28 19.67
C GLU A 77 15.32 -8.92 18.19
N LYS A 78 16.42 -8.78 17.45
CA LYS A 78 16.37 -8.52 16.01
C LYS A 78 15.65 -9.67 15.29
N ASN A 79 14.73 -9.33 14.39
CA ASN A 79 13.93 -10.26 13.60
C ASN A 79 13.06 -11.20 14.47
N TYR A 80 12.49 -10.69 15.57
CA TYR A 80 11.53 -11.44 16.37
C TYR A 80 10.34 -11.89 15.48
N PRO A 81 9.95 -13.18 15.50
CA PRO A 81 8.92 -13.71 14.61
C PRO A 81 7.50 -13.41 15.14
N SER A 82 7.15 -12.14 15.25
CA SER A 82 5.83 -11.69 15.66
C SER A 82 4.78 -12.18 14.68
N ARG A 83 3.66 -12.68 15.20
CA ARG A 83 2.56 -13.22 14.37
C ARG A 83 1.46 -12.20 14.07
N ARG A 84 1.44 -11.08 14.79
CA ARG A 84 0.43 -10.01 14.71
C ARG A 84 1.14 -8.66 14.73
N GLY A 85 0.54 -7.64 14.12
CA GLY A 85 1.06 -6.27 14.08
C GLY A 85 1.53 -5.84 12.69
N GLU A 86 2.28 -6.69 11.99
CA GLU A 86 2.71 -6.41 10.61
C GLU A 86 1.54 -6.43 9.62
N PRO A 87 1.38 -5.39 8.76
CA PRO A 87 0.23 -5.29 7.84
C PRO A 87 0.07 -6.47 6.89
N ALA A 88 1.17 -7.01 6.39
CA ALA A 88 1.13 -8.17 5.47
C ALA A 88 0.50 -9.42 6.11
N ASN A 89 0.59 -9.57 7.44
CA ASN A 89 0.09 -10.76 8.12
C ASN A 89 -1.44 -10.77 8.30
N ILE A 90 -2.11 -9.63 8.13
CA ILE A 90 -3.58 -9.53 8.29
C ILE A 90 -4.33 -9.56 6.95
N ALA A 91 -3.63 -9.42 5.82
CA ALA A 91 -4.24 -9.26 4.49
C ALA A 91 -5.26 -10.36 4.15
N ASP A 92 -4.92 -11.64 4.37
CA ASP A 92 -5.81 -12.77 4.11
C ASP A 92 -7.10 -12.73 4.95
N TYR A 93 -7.00 -12.26 6.19
CA TYR A 93 -8.19 -12.07 7.04
C TYR A 93 -9.02 -10.87 6.59
N MET A 94 -8.38 -9.80 6.14
CA MET A 94 -9.06 -8.58 5.70
C MET A 94 -9.86 -8.81 4.41
N SER A 95 -9.44 -9.70 3.51
CA SER A 95 -10.20 -10.07 2.30
C SER A 95 -11.19 -11.22 2.51
N SER A 96 -11.21 -11.84 3.69
CA SER A 96 -12.10 -12.97 4.01
C SER A 96 -13.56 -12.54 4.18
N GLU A 97 -14.49 -13.36 3.69
CA GLU A 97 -15.93 -13.20 3.93
C GLU A 97 -16.33 -13.57 5.38
N GLU A 98 -15.53 -14.41 6.05
CA GLU A 98 -15.74 -14.80 7.45
C GLU A 98 -15.18 -13.77 8.46
N GLN A 99 -15.59 -12.51 8.33
CA GLN A 99 -15.19 -11.45 9.25
C GLN A 99 -16.38 -10.60 9.70
N VAL A 100 -16.18 -9.87 10.79
CA VAL A 100 -17.11 -8.86 11.30
C VAL A 100 -16.32 -7.59 11.65
N PRO A 101 -16.96 -6.41 11.80
CA PRO A 101 -16.29 -5.22 12.30
C PRO A 101 -15.62 -5.46 13.67
N ILE A 102 -14.58 -4.69 14.00
CA ILE A 102 -13.92 -4.76 15.32
C ILE A 102 -14.91 -4.38 16.44
N MET A 103 -15.85 -3.51 16.13
CA MET A 103 -16.90 -3.03 17.04
C MET A 103 -18.04 -4.02 17.26
N THR A 104 -17.96 -5.24 16.72
CA THR A 104 -18.96 -6.29 16.99
C THR A 104 -18.85 -6.78 18.44
N ASN A 105 -20.01 -7.04 19.06
CA ASN A 105 -20.05 -7.58 20.43
C ASN A 105 -19.27 -8.90 20.54
N SER A 106 -18.58 -9.07 21.66
CA SER A 106 -17.66 -10.17 21.96
C SER A 106 -18.25 -11.57 21.74
N GLU A 107 -19.53 -11.78 22.05
CA GLU A 107 -20.21 -13.08 21.87
C GLU A 107 -20.53 -13.41 20.40
N SER A 108 -20.47 -12.41 19.52
CA SER A 108 -20.76 -12.53 18.08
C SER A 108 -19.50 -12.49 17.20
N LEU A 109 -18.31 -12.53 17.80
CA LEU A 109 -17.06 -12.43 17.03
C LEU A 109 -16.80 -13.69 16.20
N LEU A 110 -16.65 -13.50 14.89
CA LEU A 110 -16.06 -14.49 14.00
C LEU A 110 -14.54 -14.36 14.05
N GLN A 111 -13.84 -15.48 13.90
CA GLN A 111 -12.37 -15.55 13.95
C GLN A 111 -11.79 -14.72 15.12
N PHE A 112 -12.21 -15.03 16.35
CA PHE A 112 -11.93 -14.26 17.56
C PHE A 112 -10.48 -13.75 17.67
N GLY A 113 -9.50 -14.61 17.38
CA GLY A 113 -8.07 -14.25 17.40
C GLY A 113 -7.65 -13.22 16.35
N ASN A 114 -8.32 -13.16 15.20
CA ASN A 114 -8.06 -12.16 14.17
C ASN A 114 -8.82 -10.86 14.45
N ASN A 115 -10.11 -10.94 14.82
CA ASN A 115 -10.93 -9.77 15.10
C ASN A 115 -10.53 -9.04 16.39
N GLY A 116 -10.42 -9.76 17.52
CA GLY A 116 -10.18 -9.17 18.83
C GLY A 116 -8.73 -8.78 19.08
N TYR A 117 -7.77 -9.37 18.35
CA TYR A 117 -6.34 -9.16 18.60
C TYR A 117 -5.60 -8.64 17.35
N ALA A 118 -5.60 -9.40 16.26
CA ALA A 118 -4.68 -9.15 15.14
C ALA A 118 -5.05 -7.91 14.33
N LYS A 119 -6.32 -7.75 13.95
CA LYS A 119 -6.83 -6.60 13.19
C LYS A 119 -6.65 -5.27 13.96
N PRO A 120 -7.08 -5.12 15.23
CA PRO A 120 -6.86 -3.89 15.98
C PRO A 120 -5.37 -3.59 16.21
N ALA A 121 -4.55 -4.59 16.52
CA ALA A 121 -3.11 -4.37 16.69
C ALA A 121 -2.43 -3.92 15.39
N THR A 122 -2.82 -4.51 14.27
CA THR A 122 -2.30 -4.13 12.94
C THR A 122 -2.79 -2.74 12.54
N ALA A 123 -4.05 -2.41 12.78
CA ALA A 123 -4.58 -1.07 12.57
C ALA A 123 -3.76 -0.03 13.37
N LEU A 124 -3.50 -0.27 14.65
CA LEU A 124 -2.72 0.66 15.48
C LEU A 124 -1.26 0.76 15.02
N ASN A 125 -0.66 -0.33 14.54
CA ASN A 125 0.67 -0.30 13.98
C ASN A 125 0.71 0.53 12.67
N ILE A 126 -0.27 0.37 11.78
CA ILE A 126 -0.40 1.19 10.57
C ILE A 126 -0.63 2.67 10.93
N LEU A 127 -1.50 2.93 11.91
CA LEU A 127 -1.75 4.29 12.40
C LEU A 127 -0.45 4.93 12.93
N ARG A 128 0.39 4.16 13.63
CA ARG A 128 1.67 4.60 14.17
C ARG A 128 2.75 4.82 13.11
N GLU A 129 2.97 3.85 12.23
CA GLU A 129 4.10 3.86 11.31
C GLU A 129 3.80 4.64 10.01
N THR A 130 2.55 4.58 9.54
CA THR A 130 2.18 5.05 8.20
C THR A 130 1.41 6.39 8.23
N VAL A 131 0.55 6.59 9.22
CA VAL A 131 -0.40 7.73 9.25
C VAL A 131 0.08 8.87 10.14
N LEU A 132 0.29 8.62 11.44
CA LEU A 132 0.64 9.67 12.41
C LEU A 132 2.15 9.86 12.57
N GLY A 133 2.92 8.81 12.34
CA GLY A 133 4.31 8.72 12.76
C GLY A 133 4.45 8.43 14.26
N ARG A 134 5.60 7.83 14.62
CA ARG A 134 5.86 7.32 15.98
C ARG A 134 5.70 8.38 17.06
N GLU A 135 6.26 9.58 16.86
CA GLU A 135 6.24 10.64 17.87
C GLU A 135 4.81 11.07 18.24
N ASN A 136 3.99 11.39 17.24
CA ASN A 136 2.61 11.82 17.45
C ASN A 136 1.73 10.69 17.99
N PHE A 137 1.87 9.49 17.44
CA PHE A 137 1.14 8.32 17.93
C PHE A 137 1.50 8.00 19.38
N ASP A 138 2.78 7.90 19.71
CA ASP A 138 3.24 7.51 21.04
C ASP A 138 2.85 8.58 22.09
N PHE A 139 2.90 9.85 21.70
CA PHE A 139 2.37 10.93 22.52
C PHE A 139 0.87 10.76 22.79
N ALA A 140 0.07 10.57 21.74
CA ALA A 140 -1.39 10.45 21.85
C ALA A 140 -1.83 9.21 22.63
N PHE A 141 -1.20 8.06 22.37
CA PHE A 141 -1.47 6.81 23.08
C PHE A 141 -1.11 6.92 24.56
N LYS A 142 0.02 7.58 24.88
CA LYS A 142 0.39 7.89 26.27
C LYS A 142 -0.62 8.84 26.94
N GLN A 143 -1.13 9.83 26.23
CA GLN A 143 -2.19 10.71 26.77
C GLN A 143 -3.46 9.93 27.09
N TYR A 144 -3.86 8.98 26.25
CA TYR A 144 -4.97 8.07 26.54
C TYR A 144 -4.75 7.31 27.85
N ALA A 145 -3.59 6.66 28.00
CA ALA A 145 -3.25 5.96 29.24
C ALA A 145 -3.31 6.89 30.48
N GLN A 146 -2.77 8.11 30.38
CA GLN A 146 -2.76 9.06 31.51
C GLN A 146 -4.14 9.61 31.87
N ARG A 147 -4.99 9.89 30.87
CA ARG A 147 -6.35 10.41 31.08
C ARG A 147 -7.25 9.37 31.73
N TRP A 148 -7.05 8.09 31.39
CA TRP A 148 -7.97 7.00 31.70
C TRP A 148 -7.44 5.96 32.69
N LYS A 149 -6.21 6.12 33.21
CA LYS A 149 -5.75 5.32 34.35
C LYS A 149 -6.75 5.37 35.51
N PHE A 150 -7.08 4.20 36.04
CA PHE A 150 -8.06 3.93 37.09
C PHE A 150 -9.49 4.36 36.74
N LYS A 151 -9.83 4.45 35.46
CA LYS A 151 -11.18 4.72 34.92
C LYS A 151 -11.58 3.64 33.92
N ARG A 152 -12.82 3.73 33.41
CA ARG A 152 -13.41 2.81 32.42
C ARG A 152 -13.80 3.55 31.13
N PRO A 153 -12.85 3.87 30.24
CA PRO A 153 -13.15 4.43 28.92
C PRO A 153 -14.03 3.53 28.05
N MET A 154 -14.79 4.15 27.15
CA MET A 154 -15.43 3.51 26.00
C MET A 154 -14.56 3.67 24.74
N PRO A 155 -14.82 2.93 23.65
CA PRO A 155 -14.13 3.11 22.36
C PRO A 155 -14.01 4.57 21.90
N ALA A 156 -15.09 5.34 22.03
CA ALA A 156 -15.11 6.75 21.64
C ALA A 156 -14.13 7.62 22.47
N ASP A 157 -13.83 7.25 23.71
CA ASP A 157 -12.86 7.96 24.54
C ASP A 157 -11.42 7.71 24.06
N PHE A 158 -11.14 6.50 23.57
CA PHE A 158 -9.88 6.19 22.91
C PHE A 158 -9.74 6.98 21.61
N PHE A 159 -10.71 6.87 20.69
CA PHE A 159 -10.68 7.56 19.39
C PHE A 159 -10.50 9.07 19.55
N ARG A 160 -11.32 9.71 20.40
CA ARG A 160 -11.21 11.15 20.66
C ARG A 160 -9.89 11.54 21.31
N THR A 161 -9.32 10.71 22.18
CA THR A 161 -8.02 11.04 22.77
C THR A 161 -6.91 10.95 21.74
N MET A 162 -6.96 9.96 20.84
CA MET A 162 -5.99 9.84 19.76
C MET A 162 -6.05 11.04 18.82
N GLU A 163 -7.24 11.50 18.45
CA GLU A 163 -7.43 12.69 17.60
C GLU A 163 -7.04 13.99 18.29
N ASP A 164 -7.56 14.24 19.49
CA ASP A 164 -7.29 15.47 20.26
C ASP A 164 -5.81 15.64 20.58
N ALA A 165 -5.12 14.56 20.96
CA ALA A 165 -3.70 14.63 21.30
C ALA A 165 -2.78 14.65 20.08
N SER A 166 -3.16 14.03 18.96
CA SER A 166 -2.35 14.07 17.71
C SER A 166 -2.62 15.31 16.86
N GLY A 167 -3.77 15.97 17.03
CA GLY A 167 -4.21 17.07 16.18
C GLY A 167 -4.58 16.66 14.76
N VAL A 168 -4.82 15.37 14.52
CA VAL A 168 -5.16 14.79 13.21
C VAL A 168 -6.57 14.24 13.25
N ASP A 169 -7.34 14.50 12.19
CA ASP A 169 -8.66 13.90 11.97
C ASP A 169 -8.50 12.44 11.53
N LEU A 170 -9.02 11.51 12.34
CA LEU A 170 -8.90 10.07 12.15
C LEU A 170 -10.26 9.41 11.95
N ASP A 171 -11.34 10.18 11.72
CA ASP A 171 -12.70 9.66 11.55
C ASP A 171 -12.75 8.61 10.42
N TRP A 172 -12.06 8.88 9.31
CA TRP A 172 -11.94 7.96 8.18
C TRP A 172 -11.25 6.64 8.57
N PHE A 173 -10.23 6.72 9.43
CA PHE A 173 -9.44 5.59 9.88
C PHE A 173 -10.26 4.72 10.84
N TRP A 174 -10.89 5.34 11.85
CA TRP A 174 -11.75 4.63 12.79
C TRP A 174 -12.93 3.98 12.10
N ARG A 175 -13.62 4.72 11.22
CA ARG A 175 -14.75 4.19 10.46
C ARG A 175 -14.34 2.96 9.65
N GLY A 176 -13.28 3.07 8.86
CA GLY A 176 -12.83 1.98 7.99
C GLY A 176 -12.33 0.75 8.76
N TRP A 177 -11.42 0.95 9.72
CA TRP A 177 -10.80 -0.18 10.42
C TRP A 177 -11.71 -0.82 11.47
N PHE A 178 -12.53 -0.03 12.18
CA PHE A 178 -13.25 -0.50 13.36
C PHE A 178 -14.74 -0.77 13.11
N TYR A 179 -15.37 -0.01 12.21
CA TYR A 179 -16.82 -0.08 12.00
C TYR A 179 -17.24 -0.79 10.71
N THR A 180 -16.31 -1.14 9.82
CA THR A 180 -16.62 -1.89 8.59
C THR A 180 -15.79 -3.17 8.45
N THR A 181 -16.15 -3.97 7.44
CA THR A 181 -15.38 -5.11 6.95
C THR A 181 -14.65 -4.75 5.66
N ASP A 182 -14.52 -3.46 5.35
CA ASP A 182 -13.76 -3.00 4.21
C ASP A 182 -12.29 -3.38 4.40
N HIS A 183 -11.59 -3.55 3.29
CA HIS A 183 -10.17 -3.89 3.27
C HIS A 183 -9.41 -3.05 2.25
N THR A 184 -8.09 -3.01 2.39
CA THR A 184 -7.26 -2.28 1.44
C THR A 184 -7.05 -3.16 0.21
N ASP A 185 -7.56 -2.68 -0.91
CA ASP A 185 -7.23 -3.17 -2.25
C ASP A 185 -7.27 -1.94 -3.15
N ILE A 186 -6.09 -1.37 -3.40
CA ILE A 186 -5.94 -0.18 -4.23
C ILE A 186 -5.22 -0.57 -5.51
N SER A 187 -5.89 -0.42 -6.65
CA SER A 187 -5.33 -0.79 -7.96
C SER A 187 -4.80 0.42 -8.72
N ILE A 188 -3.65 0.25 -9.37
CA ILE A 188 -3.23 1.16 -10.45
C ILE A 188 -3.91 0.73 -11.75
N GLU A 189 -4.95 1.47 -12.14
CA GLU A 189 -5.74 1.16 -13.32
C GLU A 189 -5.03 1.54 -14.61
N ASN A 190 -4.46 2.75 -14.64
CA ASN A 190 -3.84 3.30 -15.82
C ASN A 190 -2.84 4.40 -15.46
N VAL A 191 -1.87 4.63 -16.36
CA VAL A 191 -0.98 5.78 -16.30
C VAL A 191 -0.96 6.45 -17.66
N ARG A 192 -1.41 7.70 -17.70
CA ARG A 192 -1.36 8.54 -18.90
C ARG A 192 -0.19 9.51 -18.79
N LEU A 193 0.70 9.47 -19.77
CA LEU A 193 1.76 10.46 -19.94
C LEU A 193 1.27 11.61 -20.84
N PHE A 194 1.34 12.83 -20.31
CA PHE A 194 1.22 14.05 -21.08
C PHE A 194 2.58 14.76 -21.08
N GLN A 195 3.05 15.09 -22.28
CA GLN A 195 4.24 15.91 -22.49
C GLN A 195 3.79 17.25 -23.06
N LEU A 196 4.33 18.34 -22.53
CA LEU A 196 4.07 19.65 -23.09
C LEU A 196 4.71 19.71 -24.48
N SER A 197 3.92 20.02 -25.52
CA SER A 197 4.48 20.23 -26.86
C SER A 197 5.44 21.41 -26.79
N SER A 198 6.62 21.25 -27.39
CA SER A 198 7.62 22.31 -27.48
C SER A 198 7.14 23.48 -28.35
N GLN A 199 6.07 23.27 -29.13
CA GLN A 199 5.57 24.15 -30.20
C GLN A 199 6.63 24.48 -31.28
N ASN A 200 7.85 23.96 -31.14
CA ASN A 200 8.93 24.18 -32.06
C ASN A 200 8.79 23.20 -33.22
N PRO A 201 8.53 23.66 -34.45
CA PRO A 201 8.30 22.76 -35.57
C PRO A 201 9.51 21.86 -35.87
N ASP A 202 10.74 22.31 -35.59
CA ASP A 202 11.96 21.51 -35.76
C ASP A 202 12.03 20.32 -34.79
N VAL A 203 11.47 20.46 -33.59
CA VAL A 203 11.41 19.39 -32.59
C VAL A 203 10.20 18.49 -32.86
N GLU A 204 9.02 19.08 -33.05
CA GLU A 204 7.76 18.34 -33.18
C GLU A 204 7.71 17.51 -34.46
N LYS A 205 8.14 18.03 -35.62
CA LYS A 205 8.13 17.25 -36.87
C LYS A 205 9.13 16.09 -36.86
N GLU A 206 10.28 16.27 -36.23
CA GLU A 206 11.25 15.18 -36.07
C GLU A 206 10.73 14.10 -35.11
N LEU A 207 10.03 14.50 -34.03
CA LEU A 207 9.33 13.56 -33.15
C LEU A 207 8.25 12.78 -33.91
N GLN A 208 7.40 13.46 -34.68
CA GLN A 208 6.36 12.83 -35.50
C GLN A 208 6.96 11.90 -36.57
N ARG A 209 8.11 12.26 -37.16
CA ARG A 209 8.84 11.39 -38.09
C ARG A 209 9.28 10.10 -37.41
N LYS A 210 9.92 10.18 -36.24
CA LYS A 210 10.35 9.01 -35.46
C LYS A 210 9.16 8.14 -35.06
N GLN A 211 8.06 8.74 -34.62
CA GLN A 211 6.82 8.02 -34.30
C GLN A 211 6.23 7.30 -35.51
N ALA A 212 6.18 7.97 -36.68
CA ALA A 212 5.68 7.37 -37.91
C ALA A 212 6.57 6.24 -38.43
N ALA A 213 7.89 6.33 -38.24
CA ALA A 213 8.85 5.29 -38.59
C ALA A 213 8.79 4.08 -37.63
N ALA A 214 8.53 4.32 -36.35
CA ALA A 214 8.35 3.27 -35.34
C ALA A 214 6.96 2.61 -35.37
N ALA A 215 5.98 3.22 -36.06
CA ALA A 215 4.64 2.69 -36.17
C ALA A 215 4.65 1.31 -36.87
N PRO A 216 3.93 0.31 -36.33
CA PRO A 216 3.92 -1.03 -36.92
C PRO A 216 3.31 -0.99 -38.33
N LEU A 217 3.95 -1.69 -39.27
CA LEU A 217 3.39 -1.87 -40.60
C LEU A 217 2.12 -2.71 -40.51
N THR A 218 1.02 -2.21 -41.06
CA THR A 218 -0.23 -2.97 -41.13
C THR A 218 -0.06 -4.20 -42.02
N LEU A 219 -0.81 -5.27 -41.72
CA LEU A 219 -0.78 -6.49 -42.53
C LEU A 219 -1.06 -6.23 -44.01
N SER A 220 -1.99 -5.30 -44.31
CA SER A 220 -2.27 -4.87 -45.69
C SER A 220 -1.07 -4.19 -46.35
N ARG A 221 -0.34 -3.31 -45.65
CA ARG A 221 0.88 -2.71 -46.21
C ARG A 221 1.96 -3.75 -46.48
N GLN A 222 2.15 -4.70 -45.56
CA GLN A 222 3.10 -5.80 -45.73
C GLN A 222 2.74 -6.66 -46.95
N ARG A 223 1.47 -7.07 -47.08
CA ARG A 223 1.01 -7.88 -48.23
C ARG A 223 1.04 -7.13 -49.55
N ASN A 224 0.78 -5.82 -49.51
CA ASN A 224 0.73 -4.98 -50.71
C ASN A 224 2.12 -4.49 -51.16
N GLU A 225 3.20 -4.85 -50.45
CA GLU A 225 4.56 -4.45 -50.77
C GLU A 225 4.95 -4.86 -52.19
N ASN A 226 4.64 -6.11 -52.58
CA ASN A 226 4.97 -6.67 -53.89
C ASN A 226 3.92 -6.41 -54.98
N ILE A 227 2.86 -5.65 -54.70
CA ILE A 227 1.86 -5.30 -55.72
C ILE A 227 2.43 -4.18 -56.59
N PRO A 228 2.58 -4.39 -57.92
CA PRO A 228 3.09 -3.36 -58.83
C PRO A 228 2.27 -2.07 -58.75
N LYS A 229 2.93 -0.91 -58.62
CA LYS A 229 2.21 0.37 -58.53
C LYS A 229 1.97 0.93 -59.93
N ARG A 230 0.79 1.52 -60.15
CA ARG A 230 0.44 2.14 -61.44
C ARG A 230 1.36 3.32 -61.79
N ILE A 231 1.83 4.05 -60.79
CA ILE A 231 2.76 5.18 -60.96
C ILE A 231 4.12 4.75 -61.52
N ASP A 232 4.52 3.49 -61.33
CA ASP A 232 5.75 2.93 -61.90
C ASP A 232 5.59 2.70 -63.41
N LYS A 233 4.36 2.34 -63.85
CA LYS A 233 4.01 2.12 -65.26
C LYS A 233 3.64 3.41 -66.00
N TYR A 234 3.07 4.40 -65.30
CA TYR A 234 2.57 5.65 -65.88
C TYR A 234 3.14 6.86 -65.12
N PRO A 235 4.34 7.37 -65.51
CA PRO A 235 5.00 8.48 -64.82
C PRO A 235 4.19 9.78 -64.78
N SER A 236 3.26 9.97 -65.74
CA SER A 236 2.35 11.12 -65.78
C SER A 236 1.37 11.18 -64.60
N LEU A 237 1.24 10.09 -63.83
CA LEU A 237 0.45 10.05 -62.60
C LEU A 237 1.21 10.59 -61.38
N LYS A 238 2.51 10.89 -61.51
CA LYS A 238 3.29 11.46 -60.41
C LYS A 238 2.96 12.95 -60.25
N ASP A 239 2.79 13.37 -59.00
CA ASP A 239 2.60 14.75 -58.58
C ASP A 239 3.59 15.12 -57.46
N PHE A 240 3.42 16.32 -56.92
CA PHE A 240 4.21 16.84 -55.81
C PHE A 240 4.25 15.90 -54.59
N TYR A 241 3.13 15.23 -54.27
CA TYR A 241 2.99 14.42 -53.08
C TYR A 241 3.66 13.05 -53.16
N ASN A 242 4.15 12.64 -54.33
CA ASN A 242 4.91 11.40 -54.47
C ASN A 242 6.31 11.49 -53.84
N ASP A 243 6.94 12.68 -53.85
CA ASP A 243 8.28 12.92 -53.28
C ASP A 243 8.25 13.93 -52.12
N TYR A 244 7.07 14.36 -51.69
CA TYR A 244 6.88 15.34 -50.61
C TYR A 244 7.26 14.78 -49.23
N ASP A 245 8.23 15.44 -48.57
CA ASP A 245 8.54 15.18 -47.17
C ASP A 245 7.60 15.98 -46.26
N ARG A 246 6.54 15.32 -45.81
CA ARG A 246 5.57 15.88 -44.86
C ARG A 246 6.16 16.32 -43.51
N PHE A 247 7.37 15.88 -43.18
CA PHE A 247 8.07 16.24 -41.94
C PHE A 247 9.13 17.32 -42.15
N LYS A 248 9.29 17.84 -43.37
CA LYS A 248 10.15 18.99 -43.61
C LYS A 248 9.53 20.25 -43.01
N VAL A 249 10.30 20.96 -42.20
CA VAL A 249 9.91 22.24 -41.60
C VAL A 249 10.03 23.35 -42.64
N THR A 250 9.05 24.24 -42.65
CA THR A 250 9.00 25.42 -43.53
C THR A 250 9.40 26.69 -42.79
N ASP A 251 9.84 27.71 -43.52
CA ASP A 251 10.22 29.00 -42.93
C ASP A 251 9.00 29.75 -42.34
N ALA A 252 7.81 29.51 -42.88
CA ALA A 252 6.55 30.04 -42.33
C ALA A 252 6.30 29.49 -40.92
N GLU A 253 6.41 28.17 -40.73
CA GLU A 253 6.23 27.53 -39.42
C GLU A 253 7.25 28.02 -38.38
N ARG A 254 8.51 28.24 -38.79
CA ARG A 254 9.53 28.82 -37.90
C ARG A 254 9.21 30.27 -37.50
N SER A 255 8.67 31.06 -38.43
CA SER A 255 8.27 32.46 -38.18
C SER A 255 7.05 32.53 -37.25
N GLU A 256 6.09 31.62 -37.41
CA GLU A 256 4.95 31.47 -36.50
C GLU A 256 5.40 31.09 -35.09
N TYR A 257 6.31 30.14 -34.96
CA TYR A 257 6.88 29.75 -33.67
C TYR A 257 7.61 30.92 -32.98
N GLN A 258 8.39 31.71 -33.72
CA GLN A 258 9.05 32.90 -33.16
C GLN A 258 8.04 33.93 -32.64
N THR A 259 6.95 34.15 -33.38
CA THR A 259 5.86 35.05 -32.96
C THR A 259 5.17 34.54 -31.71
N PHE A 260 4.90 33.23 -31.64
CA PHE A 260 4.33 32.58 -30.46
C PHE A 260 5.22 32.78 -29.24
N VAL A 261 6.52 32.46 -29.33
CA VAL A 261 7.48 32.60 -28.22
C VAL A 261 7.63 34.05 -27.78
N ALA A 262 7.62 35.01 -28.71
CA ALA A 262 7.67 36.43 -28.40
C ALA A 262 6.45 36.94 -27.61
N GLY A 263 5.30 36.29 -27.76
CA GLY A 263 4.07 36.62 -27.03
C GLY A 263 3.98 36.05 -25.60
N LEU A 264 4.89 35.14 -25.22
CA LEU A 264 4.88 34.52 -23.89
C LEU A 264 5.59 35.39 -22.84
N SER A 265 5.09 35.37 -21.62
CA SER A 265 5.79 35.89 -20.44
C SER A 265 7.03 35.04 -20.10
N GLU A 266 7.95 35.59 -19.30
CA GLU A 266 9.15 34.85 -18.88
C GLU A 266 8.83 33.57 -18.10
N ASN A 267 7.78 33.58 -17.28
CA ASN A 267 7.32 32.38 -16.57
C ASN A 267 6.79 31.31 -17.53
N GLU A 268 6.05 31.70 -18.56
CA GLU A 268 5.52 30.78 -19.57
C GLU A 268 6.63 30.20 -20.45
N LYS A 269 7.63 31.00 -20.82
CA LYS A 269 8.83 30.50 -21.53
C LYS A 269 9.61 29.51 -20.69
N GLN A 270 9.73 29.74 -19.39
CA GLN A 270 10.39 28.80 -18.48
C GLN A 270 9.62 27.48 -18.40
N ILE A 271 8.30 27.52 -18.30
CA ILE A 271 7.46 26.31 -18.26
C ILE A 271 7.52 25.55 -19.59
N LEU A 272 7.44 26.25 -20.73
CA LEU A 272 7.53 25.66 -22.07
C LEU A 272 8.84 24.87 -22.27
N ASN A 273 9.95 25.40 -21.75
CA ASN A 273 11.27 24.80 -21.88
C ASN A 273 11.67 23.89 -20.70
N ALA A 274 10.80 23.72 -19.71
CA ALA A 274 11.19 23.00 -18.48
C ALA A 274 11.33 21.49 -18.66
N GLY A 275 10.78 20.93 -19.75
CA GLY A 275 10.87 19.50 -20.06
C GLY A 275 10.17 18.60 -19.04
N TYR A 276 9.06 19.06 -18.45
CA TYR A 276 8.29 18.26 -17.51
C TYR A 276 7.43 17.22 -18.23
N ASN A 277 7.44 16.02 -17.68
CA ASN A 277 6.49 14.96 -17.94
C ASN A 277 5.38 15.02 -16.88
N PHE A 278 4.13 14.93 -17.32
CA PHE A 278 2.96 14.91 -16.47
C PHE A 278 2.32 13.53 -16.54
N TYR A 279 2.48 12.75 -15.48
CA TYR A 279 1.89 11.42 -15.36
C TYR A 279 0.59 11.50 -14.56
N PHE A 280 -0.52 11.12 -15.17
CA PHE A 280 -1.80 10.93 -14.46
C PHE A 280 -1.93 9.45 -14.13
N VAL A 281 -1.82 9.13 -12.84
CA VAL A 281 -2.00 7.78 -12.30
C VAL A 281 -3.44 7.64 -11.85
N ASP A 282 -4.20 6.84 -12.56
CA ASP A 282 -5.58 6.51 -12.21
C ASP A 282 -5.59 5.36 -11.21
N LEU A 283 -6.25 5.59 -10.09
CA LEU A 283 -6.34 4.67 -8.96
C LEU A 283 -7.79 4.29 -8.69
N LYS A 284 -7.97 3.04 -8.28
CA LYS A 284 -9.24 2.56 -7.75
C LYS A 284 -9.06 1.97 -6.36
N ASN A 285 -9.97 2.28 -5.46
CA ASN A 285 -10.14 1.60 -4.18
C ASN A 285 -11.23 0.54 -4.35
N LEU A 286 -10.82 -0.71 -4.52
CA LEU A 286 -11.69 -1.86 -4.78
C LEU A 286 -12.20 -2.48 -3.47
N GLY A 287 -11.37 -2.47 -2.42
CA GLY A 287 -11.71 -3.06 -1.12
C GLY A 287 -12.51 -2.14 -0.19
N GLY A 288 -12.70 -0.87 -0.59
CA GLY A 288 -13.52 0.12 0.12
C GLY A 288 -12.80 0.84 1.26
N LEU A 289 -11.70 0.29 1.79
CA LEU A 289 -10.95 0.89 2.88
C LEU A 289 -10.06 2.02 2.37
N VAL A 290 -10.45 3.25 2.70
CA VAL A 290 -9.67 4.45 2.41
C VAL A 290 -8.34 4.40 3.16
N MET A 291 -7.24 4.54 2.43
CA MET A 291 -5.87 4.53 2.95
C MET A 291 -4.98 5.57 2.23
N PRO A 292 -3.88 6.03 2.85
CA PRO A 292 -2.84 6.77 2.15
C PRO A 292 -2.31 5.99 0.94
N VAL A 293 -1.95 6.71 -0.13
CA VAL A 293 -1.38 6.12 -1.34
C VAL A 293 0.13 6.33 -1.33
N ILE A 294 0.89 5.24 -1.32
CA ILE A 294 2.36 5.26 -1.22
C ILE A 294 2.93 4.67 -2.50
N PHE A 295 3.60 5.50 -3.30
CA PHE A 295 4.24 5.05 -4.52
C PHE A 295 5.75 5.00 -4.36
N ARG A 296 6.37 3.96 -4.92
CA ARG A 296 7.74 4.04 -5.44
C ARG A 296 7.68 4.27 -6.95
N VAL A 297 8.19 5.41 -7.39
CA VAL A 297 8.42 5.74 -8.79
C VAL A 297 9.80 5.21 -9.18
N GLU A 298 9.86 4.35 -10.18
CA GLU A 298 11.09 3.81 -10.75
C GLU A 298 11.36 4.55 -12.07
N TYR A 299 12.50 5.23 -12.19
CA TYR A 299 12.86 5.98 -13.40
C TYR A 299 13.68 5.15 -14.39
N VAL A 300 13.68 5.56 -15.66
CA VAL A 300 14.47 4.89 -16.71
C VAL A 300 15.98 4.97 -16.42
N ASP A 301 16.44 6.02 -15.75
CA ASP A 301 17.85 6.20 -15.34
C ASP A 301 18.28 5.30 -14.16
N GLY A 302 17.37 4.48 -13.62
CA GLY A 302 17.62 3.57 -12.51
C GLY A 302 17.46 4.20 -11.12
N THR A 303 17.20 5.50 -11.02
CA THR A 303 16.87 6.14 -9.75
C THR A 303 15.43 5.86 -9.33
N THR A 304 15.13 6.03 -8.04
CA THR A 304 13.78 5.86 -7.50
C THR A 304 13.39 7.04 -6.61
N GLU A 305 12.11 7.37 -6.59
CA GLU A 305 11.52 8.35 -5.68
C GLU A 305 10.32 7.75 -4.95
N GLU A 306 10.18 8.02 -3.66
CA GLU A 306 8.99 7.65 -2.91
C GLU A 306 8.06 8.86 -2.80
N ILE A 307 6.79 8.68 -3.15
CA ILE A 307 5.75 9.70 -3.05
C ILE A 307 4.67 9.17 -2.12
N ARG A 308 4.46 9.88 -1.00
CA ARG A 308 3.39 9.60 -0.04
C ARG A 308 2.27 10.60 -0.22
N ILE A 309 1.06 10.10 -0.40
CA ILE A 309 -0.15 10.90 -0.56
C ILE A 309 -1.09 10.55 0.60
N PRO A 310 -1.50 11.53 1.41
CA PRO A 310 -2.44 11.31 2.50
C PRO A 310 -3.80 10.74 2.03
N ALA A 311 -4.54 10.14 2.96
CA ALA A 311 -5.85 9.51 2.70
C ALA A 311 -6.90 10.50 2.16
N GLU A 312 -6.70 11.80 2.35
CA GLU A 312 -7.54 12.89 1.87
C GLU A 312 -7.61 12.97 0.34
N ILE A 313 -6.74 12.27 -0.39
CA ILE A 313 -6.88 12.06 -1.83
C ILE A 313 -8.28 11.52 -2.19
N TRP A 314 -8.89 10.74 -1.30
CA TRP A 314 -10.19 10.09 -1.49
C TRP A 314 -11.38 10.97 -1.11
N ARG A 315 -11.19 12.19 -0.57
CA ARG A 315 -12.25 13.00 0.08
C ARG A 315 -13.48 13.31 -0.78
N TYR A 316 -13.34 13.36 -2.10
CA TYR A 316 -14.44 13.66 -3.03
C TYR A 316 -15.02 12.41 -3.68
N ASN A 317 -14.22 11.35 -3.77
CA ASN A 317 -14.63 10.06 -4.29
C ASN A 317 -13.75 8.98 -3.63
N ASN A 318 -14.39 8.14 -2.82
CA ASN A 318 -13.70 7.09 -2.09
C ASN A 318 -13.27 5.90 -2.96
N PHE A 319 -13.71 5.85 -4.22
CA PHE A 319 -13.52 4.71 -5.13
C PHE A 319 -12.59 5.01 -6.30
N ASP A 320 -12.64 6.20 -6.88
CA ASP A 320 -11.85 6.55 -8.06
C ASP A 320 -11.15 7.89 -7.88
N VAL A 321 -9.84 7.93 -8.15
CA VAL A 321 -9.08 9.17 -8.17
C VAL A 321 -7.97 9.12 -9.22
N SER A 322 -7.64 10.28 -9.78
CA SER A 322 -6.48 10.44 -10.66
C SER A 322 -5.48 11.38 -10.02
N LYS A 323 -4.24 10.91 -9.81
CA LYS A 323 -3.16 11.72 -9.26
C LYS A 323 -2.20 12.15 -10.35
N MET A 324 -1.99 13.45 -10.48
CA MET A 324 -0.93 13.99 -11.32
C MET A 324 0.42 13.98 -10.59
N ILE A 325 1.44 13.41 -11.24
CA ILE A 325 2.84 13.38 -10.82
C ILE A 325 3.65 14.11 -11.90
N VAL A 326 4.39 15.14 -11.48
CA VAL A 326 5.17 16.00 -12.38
C VAL A 326 6.64 15.75 -12.13
N THR A 327 7.38 15.41 -13.19
CA THR A 327 8.81 15.08 -13.08
C THR A 327 9.53 15.38 -14.39
N LYS A 328 10.82 15.74 -14.34
CA LYS A 328 11.65 15.89 -15.53
C LYS A 328 12.17 14.56 -16.07
N LYS A 329 12.13 13.51 -15.24
CA LYS A 329 12.62 12.19 -15.59
C LYS A 329 11.53 11.36 -16.24
N GLU A 330 11.92 10.47 -17.14
CA GLU A 330 10.99 9.49 -17.70
C GLU A 330 10.78 8.36 -16.69
N VAL A 331 9.51 8.10 -16.35
CA VAL A 331 9.12 7.04 -15.43
C VAL A 331 9.08 5.70 -16.17
N LYS A 332 9.77 4.72 -15.61
CA LYS A 332 9.75 3.32 -16.06
C LYS A 332 8.59 2.55 -15.44
N ALA A 333 8.33 2.75 -14.15
CA ALA A 333 7.26 2.06 -13.44
C ALA A 333 6.75 2.83 -12.22
N PHE A 334 5.50 2.57 -11.86
CA PHE A 334 4.92 2.90 -10.56
C PHE A 334 4.68 1.60 -9.78
N VAL A 335 5.09 1.59 -8.52
CA VAL A 335 4.85 0.49 -7.58
C VAL A 335 4.08 1.06 -6.39
N LEU A 336 2.86 0.59 -6.20
CA LEU A 336 2.04 0.91 -5.05
C LEU A 336 2.44 0.05 -3.84
N ASP A 337 2.34 0.65 -2.66
CA ASP A 337 2.65 0.07 -1.36
C ASP A 337 3.95 -0.78 -1.37
N PRO A 338 5.08 -0.19 -1.77
CA PRO A 338 6.33 -0.92 -2.01
C PRO A 338 6.91 -1.62 -0.76
N ARG A 339 6.40 -1.27 0.42
CA ARG A 339 6.83 -1.76 1.73
C ARG A 339 5.75 -2.52 2.49
N LEU A 340 4.58 -2.76 1.89
CA LEU A 340 3.47 -3.47 2.49
C LEU A 340 2.98 -2.77 3.79
N GLU A 341 2.88 -1.45 3.76
CA GLU A 341 2.52 -0.58 4.87
C GLU A 341 1.01 -0.47 5.10
N THR A 342 0.18 -0.85 4.11
CA THR A 342 -1.27 -0.58 4.15
C THR A 342 -2.14 -1.83 4.28
N ALA A 343 -1.55 -3.02 4.40
CA ALA A 343 -2.26 -4.31 4.40
C ALA A 343 -3.09 -4.53 3.12
N ASP A 344 -2.53 -4.15 1.95
CA ASP A 344 -3.19 -4.39 0.68
C ASP A 344 -3.34 -5.89 0.41
N THR A 345 -4.56 -6.31 0.05
CA THR A 345 -4.93 -7.71 -0.12
C THR A 345 -4.69 -8.26 -1.53
N ASP A 346 -4.47 -7.40 -2.53
CA ASP A 346 -4.13 -7.82 -3.90
C ASP A 346 -2.88 -7.11 -4.44
N LEU A 347 -1.73 -7.66 -4.10
CA LEU A 347 -0.45 -7.13 -4.57
C LEU A 347 -0.25 -7.26 -6.09
N ALA A 348 -1.08 -8.01 -6.82
CA ALA A 348 -0.91 -8.17 -8.27
C ALA A 348 -1.30 -6.91 -9.05
N ASN A 349 -2.17 -6.08 -8.49
CA ASN A 349 -2.65 -4.85 -9.12
C ASN A 349 -1.85 -3.59 -8.69
N ASN A 350 -0.84 -3.75 -7.83
CA ASN A 350 0.04 -2.68 -7.34
C ASN A 350 1.08 -2.17 -8.37
N PHE A 351 1.14 -2.75 -9.57
CA PHE A 351 2.22 -2.48 -10.53
C PHE A 351 1.73 -1.86 -11.82
N PHE A 352 2.36 -0.77 -12.23
CA PHE A 352 2.27 -0.25 -13.59
C PHE A 352 3.65 -0.10 -14.23
N PRO A 353 3.93 -0.69 -15.42
CA PRO A 353 3.07 -1.64 -16.13
C PRO A 353 2.78 -2.90 -15.32
N ARG A 354 1.65 -3.57 -15.60
CA ARG A 354 1.25 -4.79 -14.88
C ARG A 354 2.34 -5.86 -14.96
N ARG A 355 2.63 -6.48 -13.82
CA ARG A 355 3.62 -7.56 -13.67
C ARG A 355 2.90 -8.84 -13.27
N THR A 356 3.45 -9.99 -13.65
CA THR A 356 2.96 -11.28 -13.15
C THR A 356 3.51 -11.55 -11.76
N VAL A 357 2.63 -11.70 -10.77
CA VAL A 357 3.00 -12.12 -9.41
C VAL A 357 2.91 -13.66 -9.37
N PRO A 358 4.03 -14.38 -9.11
CA PRO A 358 4.02 -15.84 -9.12
C PRO A 358 3.29 -16.38 -7.89
N THR A 359 2.13 -17.01 -8.08
CA THR A 359 1.49 -17.85 -7.06
C THR A 359 2.06 -19.27 -7.14
N ARG A 360 2.54 -19.81 -6.01
CA ARG A 360 3.00 -21.20 -5.92
C ARG A 360 1.84 -22.07 -5.48
N PHE A 361 1.41 -23.01 -6.30
CA PHE A 361 0.42 -24.02 -5.92
C PHE A 361 1.17 -25.23 -5.35
N GLU A 362 1.01 -25.50 -4.05
CA GLU A 362 1.56 -26.71 -3.45
C GLU A 362 0.64 -27.91 -3.73
N LEU A 363 1.15 -28.91 -4.46
CA LEU A 363 0.51 -30.21 -4.63
C LEU A 363 0.58 -30.97 -3.30
N TYR A 364 -0.42 -30.79 -2.44
CA TYR A 364 -0.56 -31.61 -1.23
C TYR A 364 -0.99 -33.03 -1.59
N LYS A 365 -0.06 -33.98 -1.46
CA LYS A 365 -0.39 -35.40 -1.29
C LYS A 365 -0.34 -35.70 0.22
N ASN A 366 -1.51 -35.77 0.85
CA ASN A 366 -1.64 -36.19 2.24
C ASN A 366 -1.18 -37.64 2.41
N ALA A 367 -0.17 -37.87 3.26
CA ALA A 367 -0.14 -38.95 4.28
C ALA A 367 1.17 -38.88 5.09
N GLN A 368 1.03 -38.59 6.39
CA GLN A 368 1.92 -39.02 7.48
C GLN A 368 3.45 -38.91 7.26
N GLN A 369 4.04 -37.71 7.33
CA GLN A 369 5.50 -37.61 7.57
C GLN A 369 5.99 -36.22 8.01
N GLN A 370 5.52 -35.70 9.15
CA GLN A 370 6.17 -34.54 9.79
C GLN A 370 6.26 -34.72 11.30
N GLN A 371 7.26 -35.49 11.74
CA GLN A 371 7.75 -35.41 13.13
C GLN A 371 9.28 -35.43 13.26
N GLN A 372 10.04 -35.39 12.16
CA GLN A 372 11.51 -35.57 12.24
C GLN A 372 12.39 -34.40 11.82
N GLN A 373 11.86 -33.34 11.21
CA GLN A 373 12.72 -32.24 10.77
C GLN A 373 12.47 -30.97 11.57
N GLN A 374 13.10 -30.90 12.75
CA GLN A 374 13.64 -29.68 13.38
C GLN A 374 13.98 -29.99 14.85
N ARG A 375 15.01 -30.81 15.05
CA ARG A 375 15.65 -30.99 16.36
C ARG A 375 17.13 -30.72 16.19
N ARG A 376 17.54 -29.45 16.34
CA ARG A 376 18.94 -29.10 16.55
C ARG A 376 19.02 -28.34 17.87
N ARG A 377 19.78 -28.90 18.82
CA ARG A 377 20.20 -28.20 20.04
C ARG A 377 21.20 -27.10 19.65
N PRO A 378 21.16 -25.91 20.25
CA PRO A 378 22.31 -25.00 20.19
C PRO A 378 23.48 -25.64 20.95
N GLN A 379 24.68 -25.59 20.35
CA GLN A 379 25.95 -25.91 21.01
C GLN A 379 26.38 -24.79 21.95
#